data_AF-A0A2X4XXH1-F1
#
_entry.id   AF-A0A2X4XXH1-F1
#
_cell.length_a   1.000
_cell.length_b   1.000
_cell.length_c   1.000
_cell.angle_alpha   90.00
_cell.angle_beta   90.00
_cell.angle_gamma   90.00
#
_symmetry.space_group_name_H-M   'P 1'
#
loop_
_entity.id
_entity.type
_entity.pdbx_description
1 polymer ?
#
loop_
_entity_poly.entity_id
_entity_poly.type
_entity_poly.pdbx_seq_one_letter_code
_entity_poly.pdbx_strand_id
1 'polypeptide(L)'
;MSAINLEQNIAAASTMNALRNTLPKYDGQRIFLTEYYAGKGKGGGVFTGYLNIANAIDDGGYSTVIVNQSTAVWRRNDLTQLSLYDGGCDPTLSDNSSFIQNISLIQGERSVKIPSGYWNIAKPVIFPANRGIALYGENNFNGRAVLTYSGPDLTDISDVSGVITVSANAGEMTHSGINFRNFQIRGNNKIISGLSIKYAGYVQVQNVSILYCKGAGLYLDKVQDSYFKFLEVQGCGRTSGDYNSYTDITDYEKMLLAPVHLTSTIKDDDCNMLRFEDCQWEANLISPTIYIHGGIGLWFTKLHMEHRSGPLKTLIGENTNASRLLHMNSGKFILMKFRRRK
;
A
#
# COMPACT_ATOMS: atom_id res chain seq x y z
N MET A 1 43.36 3.53 29.09
CA MET A 1 42.11 4.16 28.61
C MET A 1 41.02 3.10 28.65
N SER A 2 40.28 3.04 29.75
CA SER A 2 39.15 2.14 29.93
C SER A 2 37.92 2.73 29.23
N ALA A 3 37.19 1.88 28.50
CA ALA A 3 35.88 2.21 27.95
C ALA A 3 34.95 2.59 29.12
N ILE A 4 34.58 3.87 29.18
CA ILE A 4 33.65 4.38 30.18
C ILE A 4 32.25 3.84 29.82
N ASN A 5 31.76 2.94 30.67
CA ASN A 5 30.35 2.59 30.84
C ASN A 5 29.51 3.88 30.93
N LEU A 6 28.75 4.21 29.88
CA LEU A 6 27.89 5.40 29.84
C LEU A 6 26.38 5.06 29.75
N GLU A 7 25.99 3.79 29.92
CA GLU A 7 24.58 3.38 29.78
C GLU A 7 23.98 2.67 31.01
N GLN A 8 24.64 2.71 32.18
CA GLN A 8 23.99 2.28 33.42
C GLN A 8 23.15 3.45 33.96
N ASN A 9 21.81 3.29 33.93
CA ASN A 9 20.76 4.19 34.45
C ASN A 9 20.02 5.08 33.41
N ILE A 10 19.77 4.60 32.20
CA ILE A 10 18.72 5.22 31.37
C ILE A 10 17.36 4.91 32.01
N ALA A 11 16.54 5.93 32.25
CA ALA A 11 15.17 5.74 32.74
C ALA A 11 14.36 4.87 31.75
N ALA A 12 13.45 4.04 32.26
CA ALA A 12 12.66 3.15 31.41
C ALA A 12 11.17 3.47 31.48
N ALA A 13 10.51 3.48 30.33
CA ALA A 13 9.05 3.39 30.22
C ALA A 13 8.69 1.96 29.78
N SER A 14 7.79 1.31 30.51
CA SER A 14 7.40 -0.07 30.21
C SER A 14 6.55 -0.19 28.94
N THR A 15 5.73 0.82 28.64
CA THR A 15 4.79 0.83 27.50
C THR A 15 4.71 2.20 26.85
N MET A 16 4.17 2.27 25.63
CA MET A 16 3.93 3.54 24.94
C MET A 16 2.96 4.43 25.74
N ASN A 17 1.97 3.84 26.41
CA ASN A 17 1.08 4.58 27.29
C ASN A 17 1.84 5.20 28.48
N ALA A 18 2.78 4.47 29.09
CA ALA A 18 3.63 5.04 30.15
C ALA A 18 4.52 6.17 29.63
N LEU A 19 5.11 6.01 28.43
CA LEU A 19 5.95 7.03 27.79
C LEU A 19 5.16 8.33 27.53
N ARG A 20 3.93 8.22 27.00
CA ARG A 20 3.01 9.35 26.74
C ARG A 20 2.65 10.14 28.00
N ASN A 21 2.77 9.53 29.18
CA ASN A 21 2.48 10.15 30.47
C ASN A 21 3.74 10.55 31.26
N THR A 22 4.94 10.31 30.71
CA THR A 22 6.21 10.61 31.37
C THR A 22 6.80 11.89 30.80
N LEU A 23 6.83 12.96 31.58
CA LEU A 23 7.44 14.23 31.16
C LEU A 23 8.98 14.12 31.17
N PRO A 24 9.69 14.58 30.12
CA PRO A 24 11.10 14.86 30.21
C PRO A 24 11.37 15.85 31.35
N LYS A 25 12.47 15.67 32.08
CA LYS A 25 12.91 16.58 33.15
C LYS A 25 13.79 17.71 32.62
N TYR A 26 14.45 17.49 31.49
CA TYR A 26 15.31 18.44 30.81
C TYR A 26 15.45 18.03 29.33
N ASP A 27 15.78 19.00 28.48
CA ASP A 27 16.05 18.75 27.06
C ASP A 27 17.25 17.84 26.89
N GLY A 28 17.15 16.86 25.99
CA GLY A 28 18.19 15.86 25.76
C GLY A 28 18.14 14.66 26.70
N GLN A 29 17.18 14.60 27.64
CA GLN A 29 17.00 13.41 28.48
C GLN A 29 16.76 12.17 27.61
N ARG A 30 17.46 11.06 27.88
CA ARG A 30 17.18 9.76 27.25
C ARG A 30 16.22 8.93 28.09
N ILE A 31 15.33 8.21 27.43
CA ILE A 31 14.47 7.19 28.03
C ILE A 31 14.42 5.96 27.12
N PHE A 32 14.40 4.77 27.71
CA PHE A 32 14.21 3.52 26.98
C PHE A 32 12.77 3.07 27.08
N LEU A 33 12.10 2.94 25.93
CA LEU A 33 10.81 2.27 25.81
C LEU A 33 11.05 0.77 25.66
N THR A 34 10.51 -0.03 26.58
CA THR A 34 10.69 -1.49 26.54
C THR A 34 9.93 -2.13 25.39
N GLU A 35 8.65 -1.77 25.25
CA GLU A 35 7.74 -2.29 24.24
C GLU A 35 6.59 -1.30 24.02
N TYR A 36 5.90 -1.39 22.89
CA TYR A 36 4.76 -0.52 22.59
C TYR A 36 3.55 -0.89 23.45
N TYR A 37 3.15 -2.16 23.39
CA TYR A 37 2.09 -2.77 24.20
C TYR A 37 2.70 -3.78 25.18
N ALA A 38 2.13 -3.86 26.38
CA ALA A 38 2.62 -4.77 27.42
C ALA A 38 2.60 -6.24 26.99
N GLY A 39 3.69 -6.96 27.26
CA GLY A 39 3.83 -8.40 27.00
C GLY A 39 3.99 -8.78 25.52
N LYS A 40 4.26 -7.83 24.62
CA LYS A 40 4.43 -8.07 23.18
C LYS A 40 5.90 -8.15 22.75
N GLY A 41 6.79 -7.47 23.46
CA GLY A 41 8.23 -7.42 23.17
C GLY A 41 8.56 -6.77 21.82
N LYS A 42 7.75 -5.80 21.35
CA LYS A 42 7.89 -5.13 20.04
C LYS A 42 7.69 -3.62 20.16
N GLY A 43 8.28 -2.86 19.23
CA GLY A 43 8.08 -1.40 19.11
C GLY A 43 8.80 -0.54 20.15
N GLY A 44 9.67 -1.15 20.97
CA GLY A 44 10.54 -0.46 21.92
C GLY A 44 11.66 0.33 21.22
N GLY A 45 12.48 1.02 22.01
CA GLY A 45 13.59 1.82 21.49
C GLY A 45 13.98 2.96 22.43
N VAL A 46 15.07 3.65 22.07
CA VAL A 46 15.53 4.83 22.82
C VAL A 46 14.89 6.09 22.26
N PHE A 47 14.43 6.96 23.15
CA PHE A 47 13.91 8.27 22.83
C PHE A 47 14.69 9.37 23.55
N THR A 48 14.73 10.55 22.94
CA THR A 48 15.29 11.79 23.50
C THR A 48 14.16 12.79 23.75
N GLY A 49 14.10 13.32 24.97
CA GLY A 49 13.05 14.22 25.44
C GLY A 49 13.35 15.68 25.18
N TYR A 50 12.31 16.45 24.88
CA TYR A 50 12.35 17.90 24.72
C TYR A 50 11.13 18.52 25.39
N LEU A 51 11.31 19.61 26.14
CA LEU A 51 10.30 20.23 26.98
C LEU A 51 9.35 21.14 26.22
N ASN A 52 9.83 21.79 25.14
CA ASN A 52 9.05 22.81 24.45
C ASN A 52 9.28 22.81 22.94
N ILE A 53 8.61 21.89 22.24
CA ILE A 53 8.56 21.83 20.78
C ILE A 53 7.18 22.30 20.33
N ALA A 54 7.10 23.57 19.94
CA ALA A 54 5.88 24.12 19.35
C ALA A 54 5.51 23.36 18.07
N ASN A 55 4.20 23.13 17.86
CA ASN A 55 3.64 22.48 16.68
C ASN A 55 4.22 21.09 16.37
N ALA A 56 4.65 20.36 17.40
CA ALA A 56 4.99 18.95 17.23
C ALA A 56 3.79 18.16 16.69
N ILE A 57 4.08 17.14 15.88
CA ILE A 57 3.09 16.22 15.33
C ILE A 57 3.35 14.86 15.96
N ASP A 58 2.34 14.28 16.61
CA ASP A 58 2.41 12.91 17.12
C ASP A 58 2.18 11.94 15.97
N ASP A 59 3.13 11.03 15.74
CA ASP A 59 3.04 10.01 14.69
C ASP A 59 2.83 8.61 15.28
N GLY A 60 2.41 8.52 16.54
CA GLY A 60 2.23 7.24 17.21
C GLY A 60 3.50 6.72 17.89
N GLY A 61 4.69 7.22 17.53
CA GLY A 61 5.97 6.75 18.07
C GLY A 61 6.96 6.24 17.03
N TYR A 62 6.66 6.41 15.74
CA TYR A 62 7.64 6.21 14.68
C TYR A 62 8.80 7.19 14.82
N SER A 63 8.52 8.48 15.03
CA SER A 63 9.54 9.49 15.27
C SER A 63 9.22 10.39 16.45
N THR A 64 7.96 10.70 16.73
CA THR A 64 7.56 11.71 17.72
C THR A 64 6.35 11.26 18.53
N VAL A 65 6.47 11.35 19.85
CA VAL A 65 5.39 11.13 20.82
C VAL A 65 5.18 12.41 21.61
N ILE A 66 3.96 12.95 21.61
CA ILE A 66 3.58 14.09 22.44
C ILE A 66 3.23 13.59 23.84
N VAL A 67 3.76 14.26 24.85
CA VAL A 67 3.51 13.95 26.26
C VAL A 67 2.31 14.75 26.76
N ASN A 68 1.31 14.08 27.34
CA ASN A 68 0.15 14.71 27.99
C ASN A 68 -0.51 15.86 27.21
N GLN A 69 -0.54 15.78 25.87
CA GLN A 69 -1.03 16.85 24.98
C GLN A 69 -0.38 18.23 25.23
N SER A 70 0.88 18.23 25.69
CA SER A 70 1.68 19.42 25.96
C SER A 70 2.61 19.76 24.78
N THR A 71 3.47 20.76 24.95
CA THR A 71 4.56 21.04 24.02
C THR A 71 5.79 20.13 24.23
N ALA A 72 5.78 19.29 25.26
CA ALA A 72 6.85 18.34 25.50
C ALA A 72 6.70 17.08 24.63
N VAL A 73 7.82 16.57 24.13
CA VAL A 73 7.87 15.41 23.24
C VAL A 73 8.99 14.46 23.58
N TRP A 74 8.80 13.20 23.20
CA TRP A 74 9.86 12.21 23.05
C TRP A 74 10.10 11.97 21.57
N ARG A 75 11.35 12.13 21.12
CA ARG A 75 11.75 11.81 19.74
C ARG A 75 12.54 10.52 19.70
N ARG A 76 12.17 9.59 18.81
CA ARG A 76 12.88 8.32 18.65
C ARG A 76 14.28 8.59 18.08
N ASN A 77 15.29 7.93 18.64
CA ASN A 77 16.68 8.15 18.24
C ASN A 77 17.04 7.49 16.92
N ASP A 78 16.55 6.27 16.66
CA ASP A 78 16.82 5.54 15.43
C ASP A 78 15.58 5.57 14.51
N LEU A 79 15.71 6.28 13.40
CA LEU A 79 14.70 6.37 12.34
C LEU A 79 15.08 5.54 11.10
N THR A 80 16.23 4.87 11.12
CA THR A 80 16.78 4.17 9.93
C THR A 80 16.21 2.77 9.76
N GLN A 81 15.61 2.19 10.81
CA GLN A 81 15.09 0.81 10.84
C GLN A 81 13.67 0.75 11.41
N LEU A 82 12.82 1.72 11.07
CA LEU A 82 11.43 1.73 11.53
C LEU A 82 10.65 0.53 11.01
N SER A 83 9.75 0.03 11.84
CA SER A 83 8.81 -1.03 11.54
C SER A 83 7.40 -0.66 11.97
N LEU A 84 6.38 -1.34 11.44
CA LEU A 84 4.99 -1.10 11.85
C LEU A 84 4.75 -1.19 13.37
N TYR A 85 5.55 -2.00 14.09
CA TYR A 85 5.46 -2.08 15.55
C TYR A 85 5.82 -0.77 16.26
N ASP A 86 6.70 0.05 15.67
CA ASP A 86 7.18 1.30 16.29
C ASP A 86 6.09 2.38 16.35
N GLY A 87 5.14 2.35 15.41
CA GLY A 87 3.95 3.21 15.40
C GLY A 87 2.70 2.57 16.02
N GLY A 88 2.83 1.40 16.65
CA GLY A 88 1.73 0.76 17.37
C GLY A 88 0.88 -0.20 16.56
N CYS A 89 1.29 -0.60 15.36
CA CYS A 89 0.61 -1.70 14.71
C CYS A 89 0.86 -3.01 15.47
N ASP A 90 -0.14 -3.88 15.52
CA ASP A 90 -0.01 -5.25 16.01
C ASP A 90 -0.97 -6.17 15.21
N PRO A 91 -0.52 -7.37 14.77
CA PRO A 91 -1.35 -8.30 13.98
C PRO A 91 -2.64 -8.75 14.68
N THR A 92 -2.70 -8.65 16.01
CA THR A 92 -3.87 -9.02 16.82
C THR A 92 -4.93 -7.92 16.89
N LEU A 93 -4.61 -6.70 16.45
CA LEU A 93 -5.59 -5.62 16.37
C LEU A 93 -6.59 -5.87 15.25
N SER A 94 -7.85 -5.50 15.47
CA SER A 94 -8.90 -5.56 14.45
C SER A 94 -8.70 -4.54 13.33
N ASP A 95 -7.98 -3.45 13.61
CA ASP A 95 -7.69 -2.37 12.68
C ASP A 95 -6.34 -1.71 12.97
N ASN A 96 -5.45 -1.70 11.98
CA ASN A 96 -4.16 -1.00 12.02
C ASN A 96 -4.17 0.27 11.16
N SER A 97 -5.27 0.62 10.49
CA SER A 97 -5.28 1.64 9.44
C SER A 97 -4.77 3.00 9.93
N SER A 98 -5.19 3.45 11.11
CA SER A 98 -4.76 4.73 11.68
C SER A 98 -3.28 4.75 12.06
N PHE A 99 -2.72 3.63 12.53
CA PHE A 99 -1.29 3.53 12.85
C PHE A 99 -0.44 3.53 11.58
N ILE A 100 -0.90 2.88 10.50
CA ILE A 100 -0.21 2.94 9.21
C ILE A 100 -0.34 4.33 8.58
N GLN A 101 -1.50 4.99 8.72
CA GLN A 101 -1.71 6.37 8.24
C GLN A 101 -0.71 7.36 8.84
N ASN A 102 -0.32 7.16 10.10
CA ASN A 102 0.65 8.00 10.80
C ASN A 102 2.06 7.97 10.18
N ILE A 103 2.37 7.01 9.30
CA ILE A 103 3.66 6.97 8.58
C ILE A 103 3.87 8.28 7.81
N SER A 104 2.81 8.90 7.29
CA SER A 104 2.88 10.20 6.61
C SER A 104 3.31 11.37 7.51
N LEU A 105 3.20 11.21 8.83
CA LEU A 105 3.53 12.21 9.84
C LEU A 105 4.96 12.12 10.34
N ILE A 106 5.69 11.04 10.00
CA ILE A 106 7.09 10.83 10.36
C ILE A 106 7.93 12.04 9.92
N GLN A 107 8.80 12.51 10.82
CA GLN A 107 9.79 13.53 10.51
C GLN A 107 10.98 12.91 9.77
N GLY A 108 11.30 13.41 8.58
CA GLY A 108 12.40 12.91 7.76
C GLY A 108 12.00 11.79 6.79
N GLU A 109 12.86 10.78 6.68
CA GLU A 109 12.65 9.62 5.80
C GLU A 109 11.52 8.73 6.32
N ARG A 110 10.60 8.33 5.44
CA ARG A 110 9.39 7.57 5.79
C ARG A 110 9.47 6.15 5.24
N SER A 111 10.58 5.49 5.56
CA SER A 111 10.87 4.11 5.18
C SER A 111 10.50 3.18 6.34
N VAL A 112 9.41 2.43 6.19
CA VAL A 112 8.88 1.58 7.26
C VAL A 112 8.79 0.13 6.81
N LYS A 113 9.42 -0.76 7.58
CA LYS A 113 9.35 -2.20 7.41
C LYS A 113 7.98 -2.72 7.82
N ILE A 114 7.41 -3.61 7.02
CA ILE A 114 6.26 -4.45 7.36
C ILE A 114 6.81 -5.80 7.83
N PRO A 115 6.80 -6.08 9.15
CA PRO A 115 7.24 -7.38 9.66
C PRO A 115 6.34 -8.50 9.16
N SER A 116 6.87 -9.72 9.23
CA SER A 116 6.10 -10.91 8.85
C SER A 116 4.82 -11.03 9.70
N GLY A 117 3.67 -11.21 9.04
CA GLY A 117 2.36 -11.28 9.68
C GLY A 117 1.22 -10.88 8.76
N TYR A 118 -0.01 -11.07 9.25
CA TYR A 118 -1.23 -10.57 8.65
C TYR A 118 -1.72 -9.39 9.46
N TRP A 119 -1.81 -8.22 8.83
CA TRP A 119 -2.13 -6.96 9.46
C TRP A 119 -3.52 -6.52 9.02
N ASN A 120 -4.47 -6.50 9.93
CA ASN A 120 -5.86 -6.12 9.61
C ASN A 120 -5.97 -4.62 9.35
N ILE A 121 -6.67 -4.24 8.29
CA ILE A 121 -6.94 -2.88 7.86
C ILE A 121 -8.45 -2.72 7.72
N ALA A 122 -9.11 -2.00 8.62
CA ALA A 122 -10.56 -1.84 8.57
C ALA A 122 -11.01 -0.61 7.77
N LYS A 123 -10.09 0.30 7.45
CA LYS A 123 -10.35 1.52 6.66
C LYS A 123 -9.24 1.75 5.64
N PRO A 124 -9.54 2.32 4.45
CA PRO A 124 -8.52 2.73 3.49
C PRO A 124 -7.42 3.57 4.15
N VAL A 125 -6.15 3.26 3.88
CA VAL A 125 -5.01 4.08 4.27
C VAL A 125 -4.71 5.05 3.13
N ILE A 126 -4.69 6.35 3.40
CA ILE A 126 -4.57 7.40 2.38
C ILE A 126 -3.29 8.20 2.61
N PHE A 127 -2.22 7.87 1.92
CA PHE A 127 -1.01 8.67 1.97
C PHE A 127 -1.16 9.93 1.11
N PRO A 128 -0.93 11.12 1.69
CA PRO A 128 -1.00 12.35 0.92
C PRO A 128 0.20 12.50 0.00
N ALA A 129 0.02 13.30 -1.04
CA ALA A 129 1.07 13.68 -1.97
C ALA A 129 2.29 14.30 -1.31
N ASN A 130 3.41 14.17 -2.00
CA ASN A 130 4.69 14.80 -1.66
C ASN A 130 5.23 14.42 -0.27
N ARG A 131 4.88 13.22 0.23
CA ARG A 131 5.38 12.69 1.50
C ARG A 131 6.51 11.67 1.39
N GLY A 132 6.86 11.19 0.21
CA GLY A 132 7.98 10.25 0.02
C GLY A 132 7.86 9.01 0.91
N ILE A 133 6.94 8.11 0.58
CA ILE A 133 6.62 6.94 1.41
C ILE A 133 7.30 5.71 0.86
N ALA A 134 7.99 4.97 1.72
CA ALA A 134 8.52 3.65 1.41
C ALA A 134 8.01 2.61 2.40
N LEU A 135 7.36 1.57 1.88
CA LEU A 135 6.92 0.41 2.65
C LEU A 135 7.57 -0.85 2.09
N TYR A 136 8.20 -1.64 2.95
CA TYR A 136 8.88 -2.85 2.51
C TYR A 136 8.66 -4.02 3.45
N GLY A 137 8.31 -5.19 2.90
CA GLY A 137 8.25 -6.41 3.68
C GLY A 137 9.64 -6.82 4.18
N GLU A 138 9.67 -7.41 5.37
CA GLU A 138 10.89 -7.88 6.04
C GLU A 138 11.68 -8.94 5.26
N ASN A 139 11.00 -9.72 4.42
CA ASN A 139 11.61 -10.78 3.64
C ASN A 139 11.64 -10.42 2.15
N ASN A 140 12.48 -11.10 1.38
CA ASN A 140 12.47 -11.02 -0.08
C ASN A 140 11.26 -11.74 -0.72
N PHE A 141 10.41 -12.39 0.09
CA PHE A 141 9.20 -13.07 -0.36
C PHE A 141 7.97 -12.26 0.08
N ASN A 142 7.12 -11.91 -0.89
CA ASN A 142 5.97 -11.05 -0.65
C ASN A 142 4.91 -11.66 0.28
N GLY A 143 4.70 -12.99 0.24
CA GLY A 143 3.64 -13.70 0.97
C GLY A 143 3.79 -13.80 2.49
N ARG A 144 4.79 -13.16 3.10
CA ARG A 144 4.98 -13.19 4.57
C ARG A 144 4.54 -11.90 5.27
N ALA A 145 4.44 -10.79 4.56
CA ALA A 145 3.99 -9.51 5.08
C ALA A 145 2.71 -9.12 4.34
N VAL A 146 1.55 -9.23 5.00
CA VAL A 146 0.24 -9.15 4.33
C VAL A 146 -0.63 -8.10 4.99
N LEU A 147 -0.98 -7.05 4.26
CA LEU A 147 -2.02 -6.10 4.65
C LEU A 147 -3.37 -6.66 4.20
N THR A 148 -4.23 -7.03 5.15
CA THR A 148 -5.51 -7.68 4.87
C THR A 148 -6.65 -6.73 5.20
N TYR A 149 -7.48 -6.44 4.21
CA TYR A 149 -8.66 -5.63 4.44
C TYR A 149 -9.73 -6.41 5.21
N SER A 150 -10.13 -5.87 6.35
CA SER A 150 -11.14 -6.41 7.27
C SER A 150 -12.37 -5.51 7.41
N GLY A 151 -12.38 -4.38 6.69
CA GLY A 151 -13.45 -3.40 6.72
C GLY A 151 -14.74 -3.83 5.99
N PRO A 152 -15.79 -3.00 6.08
CA PRO A 152 -17.00 -3.18 5.29
C PRO A 152 -16.73 -2.98 3.79
N ASP A 153 -17.64 -3.46 2.94
CA ASP A 153 -17.61 -3.14 1.51
C ASP A 153 -17.79 -1.63 1.30
N LEU A 154 -17.06 -1.04 0.34
CA LEU A 154 -17.36 0.31 -0.12
C LEU A 154 -18.73 0.30 -0.81
N THR A 155 -19.61 1.20 -0.38
CA THR A 155 -21.00 1.25 -0.85
C THR A 155 -21.17 2.08 -2.12
N ASP A 156 -20.30 3.07 -2.33
CA ASP A 156 -20.27 3.85 -3.55
C ASP A 156 -19.53 3.07 -4.63
N ILE A 157 -20.26 2.75 -5.69
CA ILE A 157 -19.78 1.94 -6.80
C ILE A 157 -18.65 2.65 -7.58
N SER A 158 -18.63 3.98 -7.54
CA SER A 158 -17.62 4.83 -8.16
C SER A 158 -16.38 5.04 -7.29
N ASP A 159 -16.42 4.62 -6.01
CA ASP A 159 -15.29 4.80 -5.11
C ASP A 159 -14.14 3.84 -5.46
N VAL A 160 -13.06 4.42 -5.94
CA VAL A 160 -11.84 3.72 -6.37
C VAL A 160 -10.83 3.53 -5.25
N SER A 161 -11.14 3.93 -4.01
CA SER A 161 -10.25 3.83 -2.86
C SER A 161 -9.68 2.42 -2.71
N GLY A 162 -8.37 2.37 -2.47
CA GLY A 162 -7.64 1.14 -2.23
C GLY A 162 -7.46 0.85 -0.74
N VAL A 163 -7.08 -0.40 -0.41
CA VAL A 163 -6.51 -0.72 0.91
C VAL A 163 -5.36 0.25 1.23
N ILE A 164 -4.53 0.53 0.21
CA ILE A 164 -3.64 1.69 0.18
C ILE A 164 -4.07 2.61 -0.96
N THR A 165 -4.21 3.89 -0.64
CA THR A 165 -4.42 4.98 -1.58
C THR A 165 -3.28 5.97 -1.46
N VAL A 166 -2.71 6.38 -2.59
CA VAL A 166 -1.82 7.54 -2.68
C VAL A 166 -2.56 8.58 -3.50
N SER A 167 -2.74 9.79 -2.98
CA SER A 167 -3.45 10.86 -3.68
C SER A 167 -2.83 12.22 -3.44
N ALA A 168 -2.75 13.01 -4.50
CA ALA A 168 -2.61 14.47 -4.44
C ALA A 168 -3.99 15.14 -4.46
N ASN A 169 -4.03 16.44 -4.16
CA ASN A 169 -5.21 17.25 -4.47
C ASN A 169 -5.39 17.36 -5.99
N ALA A 170 -6.60 17.67 -6.44
CA ALA A 170 -6.86 17.87 -7.86
C ALA A 170 -6.00 19.01 -8.42
N GLY A 171 -5.30 18.75 -9.54
CA GLY A 171 -4.36 19.69 -10.15
C GLY A 171 -2.94 19.69 -9.55
N GLU A 172 -2.71 18.94 -8.47
CA GLU A 172 -1.37 18.69 -7.93
C GLU A 172 -0.82 17.35 -8.43
N MET A 173 0.50 17.21 -8.41
CA MET A 173 1.16 15.93 -8.68
C MET A 173 2.21 15.61 -7.61
N THR A 174 2.29 14.33 -7.24
CA THR A 174 3.31 13.82 -6.31
C THR A 174 4.62 13.59 -7.06
N HIS A 175 5.73 14.15 -6.59
CA HIS A 175 7.07 13.90 -7.14
C HIS A 175 8.04 13.30 -6.13
N SER A 176 7.64 13.16 -4.87
CA SER A 176 8.50 12.69 -3.77
C SER A 176 8.85 11.19 -3.81
N GLY A 177 8.45 10.47 -4.86
CA GLY A 177 8.60 9.02 -4.98
C GLY A 177 7.68 8.22 -4.05
N ILE A 178 7.22 7.06 -4.52
CA ILE A 178 6.53 6.05 -3.71
C ILE A 178 7.28 4.75 -3.93
N ASN A 179 7.61 4.02 -2.87
CA ASN A 179 8.41 2.80 -2.99
C ASN A 179 7.82 1.65 -2.18
N PHE A 180 7.14 0.74 -2.85
CA PHE A 180 6.48 -0.41 -2.23
C PHE A 180 7.15 -1.71 -2.66
N ARG A 181 7.65 -2.49 -1.68
CA ARG A 181 8.43 -3.70 -1.98
C ARG A 181 8.11 -4.90 -1.11
N ASN A 182 8.08 -6.09 -1.69
CA ASN A 182 8.10 -7.37 -0.97
C ASN A 182 6.94 -7.60 0.03
N PHE A 183 5.71 -7.15 -0.25
CA PHE A 183 4.55 -7.42 0.60
C PHE A 183 3.29 -7.72 -0.22
N GLN A 184 2.24 -8.18 0.44
CA GLN A 184 0.93 -8.39 -0.18
C GLN A 184 -0.11 -7.42 0.34
N ILE A 185 -1.02 -7.04 -0.56
CA ILE A 185 -2.28 -6.38 -0.26
C ILE A 185 -3.39 -7.38 -0.57
N ARG A 186 -4.24 -7.69 0.40
CA ARG A 186 -5.35 -8.62 0.23
C ARG A 186 -6.68 -7.91 0.51
N GLY A 187 -7.50 -7.76 -0.53
CA GLY A 187 -8.83 -7.16 -0.44
C GLY A 187 -9.87 -8.06 0.24
N ASN A 188 -9.55 -9.34 0.47
CA ASN A 188 -10.39 -10.31 1.18
C ASN A 188 -11.81 -10.45 0.58
N ASN A 189 -11.89 -10.40 -0.76
CA ASN A 189 -13.13 -10.42 -1.54
C ASN A 189 -14.12 -9.28 -1.24
N LYS A 190 -13.64 -8.17 -0.64
CA LYS A 190 -14.41 -6.96 -0.39
C LYS A 190 -14.44 -6.03 -1.60
N ILE A 191 -15.50 -5.23 -1.71
CA ILE A 191 -15.63 -4.13 -2.66
C ILE A 191 -14.68 -3.02 -2.23
N ILE A 192 -13.43 -3.13 -2.66
CA ILE A 192 -12.33 -2.18 -2.44
C ILE A 192 -11.27 -2.41 -3.51
N SER A 193 -10.54 -1.38 -3.92
CA SER A 193 -9.35 -1.58 -4.74
C SER A 193 -8.17 -2.08 -3.90
N GLY A 194 -7.12 -2.61 -4.50
CA GLY A 194 -5.92 -2.99 -3.77
C GLY A 194 -5.02 -1.78 -3.52
N LEU A 195 -4.41 -1.30 -4.61
CA LEU A 195 -3.56 -0.12 -4.65
C LEU A 195 -4.17 0.91 -5.61
N SER A 196 -4.60 2.05 -5.08
CA SER A 196 -5.09 3.18 -5.86
C SER A 196 -4.08 4.32 -5.81
N ILE A 197 -3.54 4.72 -6.95
CA ILE A 197 -2.57 5.82 -7.04
C ILE A 197 -3.13 6.89 -7.98
N LYS A 198 -3.25 8.11 -7.45
CA LYS A 198 -3.76 9.27 -8.18
C LYS A 198 -2.72 10.38 -8.18
N TYR A 199 -2.49 10.94 -9.37
CA TYR A 199 -1.65 12.11 -9.59
C TYR A 199 -0.24 11.95 -9.00
N ALA A 200 0.51 10.97 -9.49
CA ALA A 200 1.84 10.65 -8.94
C ALA A 200 2.88 10.32 -10.02
N GLY A 201 4.08 10.86 -9.83
CA GLY A 201 5.29 10.51 -10.57
C GLY A 201 6.22 9.62 -9.73
N TYR A 202 7.13 8.92 -10.40
CA TYR A 202 8.23 8.17 -9.76
C TYR A 202 7.77 7.10 -8.76
N VAL A 203 6.66 6.42 -9.06
CA VAL A 203 6.19 5.27 -8.29
C VAL A 203 7.03 4.05 -8.62
N GLN A 204 7.47 3.34 -7.60
CA GLN A 204 8.15 2.05 -7.70
C GLN A 204 7.37 1.02 -6.90
N VAL A 205 6.83 0.02 -7.59
CA VAL A 205 6.20 -1.15 -6.98
C VAL A 205 6.99 -2.36 -7.42
N GLN A 206 7.61 -3.07 -6.48
CA GLN A 206 8.47 -4.21 -6.80
C GLN A 206 8.16 -5.42 -5.94
N ASN A 207 7.89 -6.58 -6.55
CA ASN A 207 7.61 -7.83 -5.84
C ASN A 207 6.46 -7.65 -4.83
N VAL A 208 5.34 -7.11 -5.31
CA VAL A 208 4.12 -6.89 -4.52
C VAL A 208 3.00 -7.73 -5.14
N SER A 209 2.21 -8.41 -4.32
CA SER A 209 0.98 -9.07 -4.80
C SER A 209 -0.25 -8.33 -4.31
N ILE A 210 -1.24 -8.20 -5.19
CA ILE A 210 -2.53 -7.61 -4.90
C ILE A 210 -3.62 -8.64 -5.20
N LEU A 211 -4.31 -9.08 -4.16
CA LEU A 211 -5.11 -10.29 -4.20
C LEU A 211 -6.56 -10.02 -3.74
N TYR A 212 -7.53 -10.56 -4.48
CA TYR A 212 -8.92 -10.72 -4.07
C TYR A 212 -9.62 -9.39 -3.74
N CYS A 213 -9.52 -8.40 -4.63
CA CYS A 213 -10.17 -7.10 -4.52
C CYS A 213 -11.39 -7.05 -5.45
N LYS A 214 -12.62 -6.83 -4.95
CA LYS A 214 -13.80 -6.52 -5.80
C LYS A 214 -13.80 -5.04 -6.25
N GLY A 215 -12.62 -4.60 -6.65
CA GLY A 215 -12.21 -3.29 -7.13
C GLY A 215 -11.03 -3.52 -8.07
N ALA A 216 -10.39 -2.47 -8.56
CA ALA A 216 -9.13 -2.66 -9.28
C ALA A 216 -8.09 -3.25 -8.32
N GLY A 217 -7.29 -4.21 -8.77
CA GLY A 217 -6.07 -4.57 -8.04
C GLY A 217 -5.12 -3.37 -8.06
N LEU A 218 -4.87 -2.84 -9.26
CA LEU A 218 -4.11 -1.62 -9.45
C LEU A 218 -4.98 -0.59 -10.19
N TYR A 219 -5.28 0.53 -9.52
CA TYR A 219 -5.92 1.70 -10.13
C TYR A 219 -4.89 2.82 -10.25
N LEU A 220 -4.65 3.29 -11.48
CA LEU A 220 -3.74 4.40 -11.78
C LEU A 220 -4.53 5.51 -12.46
N ASP A 221 -4.51 6.69 -11.85
CA ASP A 221 -5.13 7.91 -12.38
C ASP A 221 -4.04 8.96 -12.52
N LYS A 222 -3.67 9.28 -13.76
CA LYS A 222 -2.59 10.22 -14.10
C LYS A 222 -1.31 9.93 -13.31
N VAL A 223 -0.76 8.75 -13.56
CA VAL A 223 0.54 8.32 -13.02
C VAL A 223 1.62 8.44 -14.09
N GLN A 224 2.82 8.87 -13.72
CA GLN A 224 3.92 9.04 -14.67
C GLN A 224 5.29 8.53 -14.20
N ASP A 225 6.19 8.27 -15.15
CA ASP A 225 7.60 7.94 -14.90
C ASP A 225 7.82 6.83 -13.85
N SER A 226 6.98 5.80 -13.91
CA SER A 226 6.85 4.80 -12.85
C SER A 226 7.21 3.38 -13.30
N TYR A 227 7.58 2.55 -12.33
CA TYR A 227 8.06 1.19 -12.51
C TYR A 227 7.24 0.22 -11.66
N PHE A 228 6.70 -0.80 -12.31
CA PHE A 228 5.93 -1.89 -11.70
C PHE A 228 6.60 -3.20 -12.10
N LYS A 229 7.31 -3.84 -11.16
CA LYS A 229 8.14 -5.01 -11.44
C LYS A 229 7.78 -6.18 -10.54
N PHE A 230 7.62 -7.38 -11.10
CA PHE A 230 7.11 -8.53 -10.34
C PHE A 230 5.82 -8.18 -9.57
N LEU A 231 4.95 -7.39 -10.21
CA LEU A 231 3.65 -7.05 -9.65
C LEU A 231 2.68 -8.18 -9.99
N GLU A 232 2.13 -8.81 -8.96
CA GLU A 232 1.08 -9.81 -9.09
C GLU A 232 -0.29 -9.18 -8.83
N VAL A 233 -1.27 -9.44 -9.71
CA VAL A 233 -2.66 -9.00 -9.54
C VAL A 233 -3.57 -10.18 -9.78
N GLN A 234 -4.28 -10.63 -8.74
CA GLN A 234 -5.07 -11.85 -8.80
C GLN A 234 -6.46 -11.70 -8.17
N GLY A 235 -7.49 -12.26 -8.80
CA GLY A 235 -8.84 -12.28 -8.25
C GLY A 235 -9.45 -10.89 -8.11
N CYS A 236 -9.06 -9.96 -8.99
CA CYS A 236 -9.46 -8.56 -8.93
C CYS A 236 -10.49 -8.18 -10.02
N GLY A 237 -11.02 -6.97 -9.90
CA GLY A 237 -11.93 -6.31 -10.85
C GLY A 237 -13.28 -5.94 -10.24
N ARG A 238 -13.96 -4.94 -10.83
CA ARG A 238 -15.32 -4.50 -10.46
C ARG A 238 -16.30 -4.59 -11.62
N THR A 239 -17.48 -5.15 -11.35
CA THR A 239 -18.62 -5.23 -12.28
C THR A 239 -19.89 -4.70 -11.61
N SER A 240 -20.82 -4.17 -12.40
CA SER A 240 -22.19 -3.87 -11.98
C SER A 240 -23.11 -5.11 -11.99
N GLY A 241 -22.65 -6.23 -12.56
CA GLY A 241 -23.36 -7.50 -12.62
C GLY A 241 -23.04 -8.49 -11.50
N ASP A 242 -23.45 -9.75 -11.68
CA ASP A 242 -23.16 -10.82 -10.72
C ASP A 242 -21.75 -11.42 -10.93
N TYR A 243 -20.93 -11.43 -9.88
CA TYR A 243 -19.60 -12.04 -9.88
C TYR A 243 -19.60 -13.55 -10.13
N ASN A 244 -20.73 -14.24 -9.93
CA ASN A 244 -20.87 -15.67 -10.21
C ASN A 244 -21.36 -15.95 -11.64
N SER A 245 -21.71 -14.91 -12.41
CA SER A 245 -22.19 -15.04 -13.77
C SER A 245 -21.06 -14.78 -14.76
N TYR A 246 -20.69 -15.80 -15.55
CA TYR A 246 -19.65 -15.66 -16.58
C TYR A 246 -20.02 -14.59 -17.61
N THR A 247 -21.30 -14.51 -17.99
CA THR A 247 -21.77 -13.48 -18.94
C THR A 247 -21.57 -12.08 -18.36
N ASP A 248 -21.79 -11.89 -17.07
CA ASP A 248 -21.71 -10.57 -16.43
C ASP A 248 -20.27 -10.11 -16.17
N ILE A 249 -19.39 -11.04 -15.76
CA ILE A 249 -17.99 -10.71 -15.48
C ILE A 249 -17.16 -10.55 -16.77
N THR A 250 -17.66 -11.03 -17.91
CA THR A 250 -17.03 -10.84 -19.22
C THR A 250 -17.71 -9.79 -20.11
N ASP A 251 -18.82 -9.20 -19.64
CA ASP A 251 -19.50 -8.11 -20.30
C ASP A 251 -18.76 -6.78 -20.05
N TYR A 252 -18.25 -6.21 -21.14
CA TYR A 252 -17.52 -4.95 -21.11
C TYR A 252 -18.41 -3.79 -20.64
N GLU A 253 -19.71 -3.80 -20.98
CA GLU A 253 -20.65 -2.73 -20.59
C GLU A 253 -20.98 -2.78 -19.09
N LYS A 254 -20.74 -3.93 -18.44
CA LYS A 254 -20.89 -4.11 -17.00
C LYS A 254 -19.59 -3.89 -16.22
N MET A 255 -18.44 -3.83 -16.90
CA MET A 255 -17.16 -3.57 -16.25
C MET A 255 -17.14 -2.13 -15.71
N LEU A 256 -16.89 -2.00 -14.41
CA LEU A 256 -16.71 -0.71 -13.76
C LEU A 256 -15.23 -0.41 -13.51
N LEU A 257 -14.47 -1.43 -13.09
CA LEU A 257 -13.02 -1.33 -12.94
C LEU A 257 -12.38 -2.61 -13.45
N ALA A 258 -11.38 -2.44 -14.31
CA ALA A 258 -10.51 -3.55 -14.68
C ALA A 258 -9.61 -3.93 -13.49
N PRO A 259 -9.14 -5.19 -13.40
CA PRO A 259 -8.12 -5.61 -12.45
C PRO A 259 -6.88 -4.69 -12.45
N VAL A 260 -6.43 -4.27 -13.63
CA VAL A 260 -5.42 -3.23 -13.82
C VAL A 260 -6.07 -2.11 -14.64
N HIS A 261 -6.30 -0.95 -14.03
CA HIS A 261 -7.09 0.12 -14.61
C HIS A 261 -6.27 1.41 -14.68
N LEU A 262 -5.96 1.85 -15.89
CA LEU A 262 -5.18 3.06 -16.17
C LEU A 262 -6.10 4.09 -16.80
N THR A 263 -6.17 5.27 -16.20
CA THR A 263 -7.00 6.38 -16.66
C THR A 263 -6.34 7.72 -16.36
N SER A 264 -7.01 8.79 -16.75
CA SER A 264 -6.76 10.13 -16.24
C SER A 264 -8.06 10.89 -16.06
N THR A 265 -8.24 11.45 -14.88
CA THR A 265 -9.29 12.44 -14.60
C THR A 265 -8.81 13.87 -14.90
N ILE A 266 -7.53 14.05 -15.27
CA ILE A 266 -7.00 15.32 -15.76
C ILE A 266 -7.13 15.36 -17.29
N LYS A 267 -7.89 16.32 -17.78
CA LYS A 267 -8.12 16.50 -19.21
C LYS A 267 -6.79 16.68 -19.96
N ASP A 268 -6.63 15.93 -21.05
CA ASP A 268 -5.49 15.98 -21.97
C ASP A 268 -4.12 15.63 -21.33
N ASP A 269 -4.13 15.05 -20.12
CA ASP A 269 -2.91 14.66 -19.42
C ASP A 269 -3.03 13.24 -18.87
N ASP A 270 -2.76 12.27 -19.74
CA ASP A 270 -2.91 10.86 -19.45
C ASP A 270 -1.73 10.27 -18.64
N CYS A 271 -1.92 9.03 -18.16
CA CYS A 271 -0.82 8.21 -17.67
C CYS A 271 0.31 8.10 -18.71
N ASN A 272 1.57 8.26 -18.29
CA ASN A 272 2.68 8.23 -19.24
C ASN A 272 3.98 7.66 -18.67
N MET A 273 4.85 7.15 -19.55
CA MET A 273 6.17 6.64 -19.17
C MET A 273 6.13 5.52 -18.11
N LEU A 274 5.13 4.62 -18.19
CA LEU A 274 4.92 3.52 -17.25
C LEU A 274 5.57 2.23 -17.74
N ARG A 275 6.30 1.54 -16.87
CA ARG A 275 7.00 0.29 -17.19
C ARG A 275 6.52 -0.83 -16.31
N PHE A 276 5.88 -1.82 -16.92
CA PHE A 276 5.46 -3.07 -16.30
C PHE A 276 6.40 -4.19 -16.74
N GLU A 277 7.10 -4.82 -15.79
CA GLU A 277 8.13 -5.82 -16.05
C GLU A 277 7.92 -7.08 -15.21
N ASP A 278 7.98 -8.25 -15.84
CA ASP A 278 7.91 -9.55 -15.16
C ASP A 278 6.65 -9.70 -14.27
N CYS A 279 5.54 -9.06 -14.65
CA CYS A 279 4.28 -9.07 -13.90
C CYS A 279 3.51 -10.39 -14.11
N GLN A 280 2.66 -10.72 -13.13
CA GLN A 280 1.76 -11.88 -13.16
C GLN A 280 0.31 -11.45 -12.88
N TRP A 281 -0.53 -11.41 -13.90
CA TRP A 281 -1.94 -11.03 -13.74
C TRP A 281 -2.82 -12.23 -14.04
N GLU A 282 -3.18 -12.95 -12.98
CA GLU A 282 -3.79 -14.28 -13.09
C GLU A 282 -5.16 -14.33 -12.41
N ALA A 283 -6.00 -15.27 -12.82
CA ALA A 283 -7.26 -15.60 -12.16
C ALA A 283 -8.13 -14.38 -11.79
N ASN A 284 -8.07 -13.33 -12.62
CA ASN A 284 -8.88 -12.14 -12.46
C ASN A 284 -10.27 -12.39 -13.02
N LEU A 285 -11.30 -11.96 -12.27
CA LEU A 285 -12.69 -12.31 -12.57
C LEU A 285 -13.24 -11.45 -13.69
N ILE A 286 -12.85 -10.18 -13.76
CA ILE A 286 -13.43 -9.20 -14.68
C ILE A 286 -12.58 -9.04 -15.95
N SER A 287 -13.26 -9.02 -17.10
CA SER A 287 -12.67 -8.78 -18.42
C SER A 287 -13.14 -7.43 -19.00
N PRO A 288 -12.24 -6.64 -19.61
CA PRO A 288 -10.81 -6.90 -19.80
C PRO A 288 -10.00 -6.85 -18.51
N THR A 289 -8.92 -7.63 -18.45
CA THR A 289 -8.02 -7.63 -17.29
C THR A 289 -7.23 -6.34 -17.16
N ILE A 290 -6.90 -5.72 -18.29
CA ILE A 290 -6.29 -4.39 -18.36
C ILE A 290 -7.15 -3.44 -19.19
N TYR A 291 -7.44 -2.29 -18.60
CA TYR A 291 -8.09 -1.15 -19.27
C TYR A 291 -7.12 0.03 -19.29
N ILE A 292 -6.99 0.67 -20.45
CA ILE A 292 -6.17 1.86 -20.62
C ILE A 292 -6.98 2.93 -21.37
N HIS A 293 -7.19 4.06 -20.73
CA HIS A 293 -7.68 5.28 -21.37
C HIS A 293 -6.50 6.23 -21.63
N GLY A 294 -6.16 6.41 -22.91
CA GLY A 294 -5.10 7.31 -23.34
C GLY A 294 -3.68 6.89 -22.96
N GLY A 295 -2.77 7.87 -22.94
CA GLY A 295 -1.40 7.69 -22.45
C GLY A 295 -0.33 7.45 -23.51
N ILE A 296 0.91 7.75 -23.14
CA ILE A 296 2.10 7.61 -23.99
C ILE A 296 3.23 6.92 -23.25
N GLY A 297 4.05 6.13 -23.96
CA GLY A 297 5.18 5.44 -23.34
C GLY A 297 4.75 4.42 -22.28
N LEU A 298 3.82 3.54 -22.64
CA LEU A 298 3.44 2.41 -21.79
C LEU A 298 4.18 1.16 -22.27
N TRP A 299 5.00 0.57 -21.40
CA TRP A 299 5.80 -0.62 -21.70
C TRP A 299 5.36 -1.79 -20.86
N PHE A 300 5.12 -2.93 -21.51
CA PHE A 300 4.80 -4.20 -20.87
C PHE A 300 5.80 -5.25 -21.36
N THR A 301 6.60 -5.77 -20.44
CA THR A 301 7.68 -6.72 -20.75
C THR A 301 7.52 -7.96 -19.89
N LYS A 302 7.48 -9.14 -20.53
CA LYS A 302 7.35 -10.45 -19.85
C LYS A 302 6.16 -10.55 -18.90
N LEU A 303 5.03 -10.04 -19.36
CA LEU A 303 3.77 -10.14 -18.65
C LEU A 303 3.20 -11.57 -18.78
N HIS A 304 3.01 -12.26 -17.66
CA HIS A 304 2.19 -13.46 -17.58
C HIS A 304 0.75 -13.03 -17.35
N MET A 305 -0.18 -13.50 -18.20
CA MET A 305 -1.61 -13.43 -17.91
C MET A 305 -2.26 -14.79 -18.09
N GLU A 306 -3.06 -15.20 -17.11
CA GLU A 306 -3.84 -16.45 -17.16
C GLU A 306 -5.23 -16.20 -16.61
N HIS A 307 -6.25 -16.76 -17.26
CA HIS A 307 -7.53 -17.00 -16.62
C HIS A 307 -7.52 -18.43 -16.07
N ARG A 308 -7.34 -18.61 -14.75
CA ARG A 308 -7.35 -19.97 -14.18
C ARG A 308 -8.69 -20.66 -14.44
N SER A 309 -8.59 -21.92 -14.82
CA SER A 309 -9.69 -22.83 -15.14
C SER A 309 -10.30 -23.44 -13.88
N GLY A 310 -11.00 -22.63 -13.09
CA GLY A 310 -11.94 -23.11 -12.08
C GLY A 310 -12.93 -22.00 -11.75
N PRO A 311 -14.21 -22.26 -11.40
CA PRO A 311 -15.13 -23.33 -11.81
C PRO A 311 -15.53 -23.21 -13.30
N LEU A 312 -14.59 -22.87 -14.16
CA LEU A 312 -14.86 -22.50 -15.55
C LEU A 312 -15.23 -23.70 -16.45
N LYS A 313 -14.73 -24.91 -16.21
CA LYS A 313 -15.11 -26.09 -17.03
C LYS A 313 -16.61 -26.42 -16.94
N THR A 314 -17.23 -26.12 -15.81
CA THR A 314 -18.66 -26.32 -15.57
C THR A 314 -19.52 -25.17 -16.09
N LEU A 315 -18.94 -23.99 -16.35
CA LEU A 315 -19.66 -22.75 -16.67
C LEU A 315 -19.51 -22.26 -18.12
N ILE A 316 -18.40 -22.51 -18.82
CA ILE A 316 -18.19 -21.90 -20.16
C ILE A 316 -18.63 -22.78 -21.33
N GLY A 317 -18.70 -24.12 -21.19
CA GLY A 317 -18.71 -24.99 -22.36
C GLY A 317 -17.54 -24.66 -23.33
N GLU A 318 -17.51 -25.27 -24.51
CA GLU A 318 -16.49 -24.94 -25.51
C GLU A 318 -16.80 -23.60 -26.20
N ASN A 319 -16.40 -22.47 -25.60
CA ASN A 319 -16.56 -21.15 -26.21
C ASN A 319 -15.19 -20.50 -26.51
N THR A 320 -14.96 -20.19 -27.79
CA THR A 320 -13.71 -19.64 -28.34
C THR A 320 -13.44 -18.18 -27.96
N ASN A 321 -14.35 -17.51 -27.24
CA ASN A 321 -14.26 -16.09 -26.86
C ASN A 321 -13.75 -15.84 -25.43
N ALA A 322 -12.91 -16.72 -24.89
CA ALA A 322 -12.30 -16.54 -23.57
C ALA A 322 -11.58 -15.18 -23.46
N SER A 323 -12.10 -14.29 -22.59
CA SER A 323 -11.55 -13.01 -22.10
C SER A 323 -10.95 -12.05 -23.14
N ARG A 324 -11.47 -10.81 -23.20
CA ARG A 324 -10.79 -9.73 -23.94
C ARG A 324 -9.55 -9.32 -23.14
N LEU A 325 -8.38 -9.64 -23.69
CA LEU A 325 -7.07 -9.42 -23.08
C LEU A 325 -6.81 -7.95 -22.71
N LEU A 326 -7.22 -7.03 -23.57
CA LEU A 326 -6.83 -5.63 -23.54
C LEU A 326 -7.93 -4.80 -24.20
N HIS A 327 -8.32 -3.71 -23.58
CA HIS A 327 -9.12 -2.66 -24.21
C HIS A 327 -8.36 -1.33 -24.15
N MET A 328 -8.20 -0.67 -25.30
CA MET A 328 -7.52 0.62 -25.45
C MET A 328 -8.34 1.52 -26.39
N ASN A 329 -8.57 2.77 -25.99
CA ASN A 329 -9.30 3.75 -26.81
C ASN A 329 -8.39 4.70 -27.62
N SER A 330 -7.07 4.75 -27.33
CA SER A 330 -6.02 5.42 -28.15
C SER A 330 -4.62 5.16 -27.58
N GLY A 331 -3.55 5.20 -28.40
CA GLY A 331 -2.14 5.06 -27.97
C GLY A 331 -1.29 4.08 -28.81
N LYS A 332 0.05 4.25 -28.83
CA LYS A 332 1.00 3.35 -29.53
C LYS A 332 1.54 2.30 -28.56
N PHE A 333 1.21 1.04 -28.78
CA PHE A 333 1.57 -0.10 -27.94
C PHE A 333 2.75 -0.89 -28.53
N ILE A 334 3.77 -1.20 -27.72
CA ILE A 334 4.84 -2.14 -28.10
C ILE A 334 4.71 -3.37 -27.22
N LEU A 335 4.14 -4.43 -27.79
CA LEU A 335 3.99 -5.73 -27.15
C LEU A 335 5.17 -6.63 -27.51
N MET A 336 6.14 -6.77 -26.60
CA MET A 336 7.24 -7.69 -26.82
C MET A 336 6.85 -9.11 -26.36
N LYS A 337 6.16 -9.83 -27.27
CA LYS A 337 6.03 -11.31 -27.34
C LYS A 337 5.09 -11.98 -26.32
N PHE A 338 3.92 -12.44 -26.79
CA PHE A 338 3.12 -13.47 -26.09
C PHE A 338 3.61 -14.88 -26.47
N ARG A 339 3.79 -15.76 -25.48
CA ARG A 339 3.82 -17.21 -25.69
C ARG A 339 2.49 -17.80 -25.22
N ARG A 340 1.62 -18.17 -26.16
CA ARG A 340 0.53 -19.11 -25.87
C ARG A 340 1.17 -20.46 -25.52
N ARG A 341 0.94 -20.98 -24.31
CA ARG A 341 1.06 -22.42 -24.07
C ARG A 341 -0.20 -23.06 -24.65
N LYS A 342 -0.01 -24.01 -25.57
CA LYS A 342 -1.08 -24.85 -26.11
C LYS A 342 -1.58 -25.80 -25.04
#